data_AF-A0A9D4RLW3-F1
#
_entry.id   AF-A0A9D4RLW3-F1
#
_cell.length_a   1.000
_cell.length_b   1.000
_cell.length_c   1.000
_cell.angle_alpha   90.00
_cell.angle_beta   90.00
_cell.angle_gamma   90.00
#
_symmetry.space_group_name_H-M   'P 1'
#
loop_
_entity.id
_entity.type
_entity.pdbx_description
1 polymer ?
#
loop_
_entity_poly.entity_id
_entity_poly.type
_entity_poly.pdbx_seq_one_letter_code
_entity_poly.pdbx_strand_id
1 'polypeptide(L)'
;MPDTPDCPLVAQEFLVQRSSQSRVRLSQETSSQIRSSISKRQTTYESSNVSLTRLAVIRHSLQKNRFSVRASTLVASARRKSTRAVYDACWKLFSNWCIRSPQSLC
;
A
#
# COMPACT_ATOMS: atom_id res chain seq x y z
N MET A 1 -15.51 -11.05 -49.58
CA MET A 1 -14.07 -10.76 -49.44
C MET A 1 -13.69 -9.98 -50.67
N PRO A 2 -13.33 -8.69 -50.53
CA PRO A 2 -12.13 -8.21 -49.80
C PRO A 2 -12.49 -7.09 -48.79
N ASP A 3 -11.65 -6.45 -47.98
CA ASP A 3 -10.31 -6.66 -47.41
C ASP A 3 -10.30 -5.79 -46.14
N THR A 4 -9.83 -6.33 -45.03
CA THR A 4 -9.62 -5.58 -43.77
C THR A 4 -8.41 -4.66 -43.91
N PRO A 5 -8.51 -3.35 -43.61
CA PRO A 5 -7.33 -2.53 -43.47
C PRO A 5 -6.71 -2.78 -42.08
N ASP A 6 -5.64 -3.55 -42.07
CA ASP A 6 -4.69 -3.60 -40.97
C ASP A 6 -4.14 -2.18 -40.72
N CYS A 7 -4.45 -1.61 -39.56
CA CYS A 7 -3.82 -0.39 -39.08
C CYS A 7 -2.56 -0.75 -38.28
N PRO A 8 -1.34 -0.61 -38.81
CA PRO A 8 -0.15 -0.61 -37.97
C PRO A 8 -0.08 0.74 -37.24
N LEU A 9 -0.74 0.84 -36.08
CA LEU A 9 -0.54 1.96 -35.17
C LEU A 9 0.90 1.89 -34.64
N VAL A 10 1.77 2.73 -35.19
CA VAL A 10 3.16 2.89 -34.80
C VAL A 10 3.24 3.22 -33.31
N ALA A 11 3.81 2.33 -32.51
CA ALA A 11 4.06 2.56 -31.10
C ALA A 11 5.22 3.55 -30.95
N GLN A 12 4.94 4.72 -30.38
CA GLN A 12 5.95 5.74 -30.07
C GLN A 12 6.46 5.51 -28.64
N GLU A 13 7.71 5.06 -28.51
CA GLU A 13 8.39 4.97 -27.21
C GLU A 13 9.01 6.32 -26.84
N PHE A 14 8.65 6.86 -25.68
CA PHE A 14 9.36 7.99 -25.09
C PHE A 14 10.35 7.48 -24.04
N LEU A 15 11.65 7.67 -24.29
CA LEU A 15 12.69 7.37 -23.32
C LEU A 15 12.67 8.43 -22.21
N VAL A 16 12.32 8.02 -20.98
CA VAL A 16 12.37 8.90 -19.81
C VAL A 16 13.82 9.12 -19.39
N GLN A 17 14.33 10.33 -19.63
CA GLN A 17 15.65 10.78 -19.19
C GLN A 17 15.68 10.91 -17.66
N ARG A 18 16.47 10.06 -16.99
CA ARG A 18 16.65 10.11 -15.53
C ARG A 18 17.59 11.25 -15.16
N SER A 19 17.12 12.25 -14.41
CA SER A 19 18.01 13.27 -13.86
C SER A 19 18.92 12.64 -12.80
N SER A 20 20.22 12.61 -13.08
CA SER A 20 21.27 12.31 -12.13
C SER A 20 21.50 13.51 -11.22
N GLN A 21 20.89 13.54 -10.05
CA GLN A 21 21.30 14.48 -8.99
C GLN A 21 22.04 13.74 -7.87
N SER A 22 23.35 13.82 -8.03
CA SER A 22 24.41 14.08 -7.05
C SER A 22 24.16 13.68 -5.59
N ARG A 23 25.01 12.74 -5.14
CA ARG A 23 25.21 12.43 -3.72
C ARG A 23 25.98 13.58 -3.08
N VAL A 24 25.31 14.43 -2.30
CA VAL A 24 26.01 15.25 -1.30
C VAL A 24 26.06 14.43 -0.02
N ARG A 25 27.23 13.83 0.24
CA ARG A 25 27.61 13.33 1.56
C ARG A 25 28.21 14.48 2.37
N LEU A 26 28.02 14.35 3.68
CA LEU A 26 28.89 14.81 4.77
C LEU A 26 28.59 16.19 5.37
N SER A 27 28.07 16.20 6.60
CA SER A 27 28.83 16.71 7.74
C SER A 27 28.35 16.06 9.04
N GLN A 28 29.33 15.65 9.82
CA GLN A 28 29.23 15.15 11.19
C GLN A 28 28.73 16.27 12.10
N GLU A 29 27.97 15.96 13.15
CA GLU A 29 28.55 15.97 14.51
C GLU A 29 27.59 15.40 15.56
N THR A 30 28.26 14.71 16.48
CA THR A 30 27.96 14.35 17.87
C THR A 30 26.71 14.95 18.51
N SER A 31 25.94 14.11 19.21
CA SER A 31 25.64 14.28 20.64
C SER A 31 24.44 13.42 21.07
N SER A 32 24.65 12.68 22.16
CA SER A 32 23.64 12.29 23.16
C SER A 32 22.52 11.33 22.75
N GLN A 33 22.85 10.05 22.88
CA GLN A 33 22.09 9.05 23.67
C GLN A 33 20.77 9.54 24.27
N ILE A 34 19.67 9.37 23.54
CA ILE A 34 18.32 9.25 24.13
C ILE A 34 17.79 7.91 23.65
N ARG A 35 17.99 6.87 24.47
CA ARG A 35 17.24 5.62 24.35
C ARG A 35 15.79 5.97 24.70
N SER A 36 15.02 6.38 23.71
CA SER A 36 13.59 6.57 23.86
C SER A 36 12.98 5.20 24.15
N SER A 37 12.51 5.04 25.38
CA SER A 37 11.79 3.88 25.85
C SER A 37 10.59 3.65 24.94
N ILE A 38 10.61 2.54 24.21
CA ILE A 38 9.45 2.02 23.51
C ILE A 38 8.40 1.74 24.59
N SER A 39 7.52 2.71 24.83
CA SER A 39 6.27 2.48 25.51
C SER A 39 5.48 1.54 24.62
N LYS A 40 5.47 0.26 25.01
CA LYS A 40 4.61 -0.76 24.42
C LYS A 40 3.17 -0.31 24.67
N ARG A 41 2.62 0.43 23.71
CA ARG A 41 1.19 0.68 23.63
C ARG A 41 0.55 -0.65 23.24
N GLN A 42 0.23 -1.47 24.25
CA GLN A 42 -0.72 -2.56 24.09
C GLN A 42 -2.06 -1.91 23.74
N THR A 43 -2.36 -1.82 22.45
CA THR A 43 -3.72 -1.57 22.01
C THR A 43 -4.48 -2.85 22.28
N THR A 44 -5.26 -2.83 23.36
CA THR A 44 -6.37 -3.75 23.60
C THR A 44 -7.16 -3.92 22.31
N TYR A 45 -7.34 -5.18 21.91
CA TYR A 45 -8.10 -5.59 20.74
C TYR A 45 -9.59 -5.42 21.07
N GLU A 46 -10.07 -4.17 20.99
CA GLU A 46 -11.49 -3.87 21.09
C GLU A 46 -12.15 -4.27 19.75
N SER A 47 -12.84 -5.40 19.78
CA SER A 47 -13.60 -5.96 18.67
C SER A 47 -14.93 -5.24 18.55
N SER A 48 -14.91 -4.02 18.02
CA SER A 48 -16.11 -3.23 17.79
C SER A 48 -16.09 -2.61 16.40
N ASN A 49 -16.42 -3.41 15.38
CA ASN A 49 -16.82 -2.98 14.02
C ASN A 49 -16.12 -1.73 13.45
N VAL A 50 -14.81 -1.57 13.72
CA VAL A 50 -14.03 -0.49 13.17
C VAL A 50 -13.84 -0.86 11.70
N SER A 51 -14.30 0.01 10.79
CA SER A 51 -14.02 -0.14 9.35
C SER A 51 -12.54 -0.47 9.17
N LEU A 52 -12.23 -1.76 8.96
CA LEU A 52 -10.87 -2.24 8.92
C LEU A 52 -10.23 -1.59 7.71
N THR A 53 -9.30 -0.67 7.96
CA THR A 53 -8.52 -0.07 6.88
C THR A 53 -7.91 -1.20 6.05
N ARG A 54 -7.91 -1.07 4.72
CA ARG A 54 -7.36 -2.10 3.82
C ARG A 54 -5.99 -2.62 4.27
N LEU A 55 -5.12 -1.72 4.72
CA LEU A 55 -3.78 -2.08 5.19
C LEU A 55 -3.80 -2.93 6.47
N ALA A 56 -4.77 -2.72 7.36
CA ALA A 56 -4.96 -3.59 8.52
C ALA A 56 -5.37 -5.00 8.09
N VAL A 57 -6.28 -5.13 7.11
CA VAL A 57 -6.67 -6.44 6.55
C VAL A 57 -5.49 -7.15 5.90
N ILE A 58 -4.70 -6.44 5.10
CA ILE A 58 -3.49 -6.99 4.48
C ILE A 58 -2.49 -7.43 5.55
N ARG A 59 -2.23 -6.61 6.57
CA ARG A 59 -1.31 -6.97 7.66
C ARG A 59 -1.78 -8.21 8.41
N HIS A 60 -3.06 -8.28 8.75
CA HIS A 60 -3.65 -9.43 9.43
C HIS A 60 -3.53 -10.69 8.56
N SER A 61 -3.84 -10.61 7.27
CA SER A 61 -3.69 -11.73 6.33
C SER A 61 -2.24 -12.22 6.24
N LEU A 62 -1.27 -11.31 6.15
CA LEU A 62 0.15 -11.67 6.13
C LEU A 62 0.59 -12.35 7.44
N GLN A 63 0.16 -11.83 8.59
CA GLN A 63 0.47 -12.45 9.88
C GLN A 63 -0.16 -13.84 10.02
N LYS A 64 -1.39 -14.02 9.54
CA LYS A 64 -2.05 -15.34 9.46
C LYS A 64 -1.24 -16.33 8.63
N ASN A 65 -0.60 -15.86 7.57
CA ASN A 65 0.30 -16.63 6.70
C ASN A 65 1.74 -16.71 7.24
N ARG A 66 1.95 -16.57 8.56
CA ARG A 66 3.25 -16.73 9.24
C ARG A 66 4.32 -15.70 8.84
N PHE A 67 3.95 -14.61 8.17
CA PHE A 67 4.89 -13.50 7.97
C PHE A 67 5.11 -12.74 9.29
N SER A 68 6.35 -12.29 9.51
CA SER A 68 6.68 -11.50 10.70
C SER A 68 5.96 -10.15 10.70
N VAL A 69 5.66 -9.62 11.89
CA VAL A 69 5.04 -8.29 12.06
C VAL A 69 5.81 -7.20 11.31
N ARG A 70 7.15 -7.29 11.33
CA ARG A 70 8.03 -6.36 10.62
C ARG A 70 7.84 -6.45 9.11
N ALA A 71 7.82 -7.66 8.54
CA ALA A 71 7.59 -7.87 7.12
C ALA A 71 6.20 -7.37 6.69
N SER A 72 5.15 -7.69 7.45
CA SER A 72 3.78 -7.25 7.15
C SER A 72 3.65 -5.72 7.17
N THR A 73 4.32 -5.06 8.12
CA THR A 73 4.35 -3.60 8.22
C THR A 73 5.08 -2.98 7.04
N LEU A 74 6.22 -3.55 6.66
CA LEU A 74 7.04 -3.06 5.57
C LEU A 74 6.26 -3.14 4.24
N VAL A 75 5.63 -4.28 3.95
CA VAL A 75 4.75 -4.47 2.78
C VAL A 75 3.60 -3.46 2.78
N ALA A 76 2.94 -3.25 3.93
CA ALA A 76 1.85 -2.28 4.03
C ALA A 76 2.31 -0.82 3.87
N SER A 77 3.57 -0.51 4.22
CA SER A 77 4.16 0.82 4.11
C SER A 77 4.82 1.13 2.77
N ALA A 78 5.19 0.11 1.97
CA ALA A 78 5.99 0.23 0.74
C ALA A 78 5.23 0.84 -0.46
N ARG A 79 4.20 1.66 -0.23
CA ARG A 79 3.30 2.16 -1.27
C ARG A 79 3.42 3.67 -1.42
N ARG A 80 3.54 4.12 -2.68
CA ARG A 80 3.56 5.55 -3.03
C ARG A 80 2.24 6.21 -2.59
N LYS A 81 2.28 7.48 -2.20
CA LYS A 81 1.10 8.21 -1.70
C LYS A 81 -0.05 8.24 -2.72
N SER A 82 0.26 8.46 -4.01
CA SER A 82 -0.72 8.48 -5.10
C SER A 82 -1.47 7.15 -5.25
N THR A 83 -0.74 6.03 -5.27
CA THR A 83 -1.36 4.70 -5.33
C THR A 83 -2.01 4.27 -4.01
N ARG A 84 -1.62 4.85 -2.86
CA ARG A 84 -2.37 4.63 -1.63
C ARG A 84 -3.80 5.14 -1.76
N ALA A 85 -3.98 6.39 -2.19
CA ALA A 85 -5.28 7.03 -2.32
C ALA A 85 -6.22 6.28 -3.26
N VAL A 86 -5.77 5.93 -4.47
CA VAL A 86 -6.58 5.20 -5.46
C VAL A 86 -7.13 3.91 -4.87
N TYR A 87 -6.26 3.08 -4.30
CA TYR A 87 -6.71 1.80 -3.78
C TYR A 87 -7.51 1.92 -2.48
N ASP A 88 -7.31 2.97 -1.67
CA ASP A 88 -8.17 3.20 -0.51
C ASP A 88 -9.59 3.60 -0.96
N ALA A 89 -9.71 4.35 -2.06
CA ALA A 89 -11.01 4.61 -2.69
C ALA A 89 -11.66 3.32 -3.23
N CYS A 90 -10.90 2.49 -3.97
CA CYS A 90 -11.39 1.19 -4.44
C CYS A 90 -11.82 0.28 -3.27
N TRP A 91 -11.05 0.25 -2.18
CA TRP A 91 -11.40 -0.53 -1.00
C TRP A 91 -12.71 -0.06 -0.36
N LYS A 92 -12.92 1.26 -0.23
CA LYS A 92 -14.19 1.79 0.27
C LYS A 92 -15.37 1.36 -0.59
N LEU A 93 -15.23 1.42 -1.91
CA LEU A 93 -16.29 0.96 -2.82
C LEU A 93 -16.59 -0.52 -2.61
N PHE A 94 -15.55 -1.35 -2.55
CA PHE A 94 -15.66 -2.78 -2.30
C PHE A 94 -16.32 -3.08 -0.94
N SER A 95 -15.84 -2.49 0.15
CA SER A 95 -16.40 -2.70 1.49
C SER A 95 -17.86 -2.25 1.55
N ASN A 96 -18.19 -1.12 0.93
CA ASN A 96 -19.56 -0.64 0.84
C ASN A 96 -20.45 -1.61 0.04
N TRP A 97 -19.93 -2.20 -1.04
CA TRP A 97 -20.64 -3.20 -1.80
C TRP A 97 -20.91 -4.45 -0.95
N CYS A 98 -19.91 -4.97 -0.23
CA CYS A 98 -20.10 -6.12 0.67
C CYS A 98 -21.13 -5.87 1.78
N ILE A 99 -21.22 -4.64 2.31
CA ILE A 99 -22.22 -4.28 3.33
C ILE A 99 -23.62 -4.18 2.73
N ARG A 100 -23.74 -3.62 1.52
CA ARG A 100 -25.02 -3.38 0.84
C ARG A 100 -25.58 -4.58 0.13
N SER A 101 -24.74 -5.57 -0.19
CA SER A 101 -25.17 -6.86 -0.70
C SER A 101 -25.40 -7.76 0.51
N PRO A 102 -26.62 -7.81 1.09
CA PRO A 102 -26.97 -8.97 1.89
C PRO A 102 -26.71 -10.16 0.97
N GLN A 103 -25.96 -11.13 1.47
CA GLN A 103 -25.74 -12.40 0.79
C GLN A 103 -27.12 -12.91 0.38
N SER A 104 -27.50 -12.69 -0.88
CA SER A 104 -28.76 -13.17 -1.42
C SER A 104 -28.65 -14.68 -1.38
N LEU A 105 -29.56 -15.31 -0.62
CA LEU A 105 -29.78 -16.74 -0.46
C LEU A 105 -29.09 -17.38 0.77
N CYS A 106 -29.78 -17.26 1.91
CA CYS A 106 -30.18 -18.44 2.69
C CYS A 106 -31.69 -18.53 2.60
#